data_AF-A0A9E5MXS2-F1
#
_entry.id   AF-A0A9E5MXS2-F1
#
_cell.length_a   1.000
_cell.length_b   1.000
_cell.length_c   1.000
_cell.angle_alpha   90.00
_cell.angle_beta   90.00
_cell.angle_gamma   90.00
#
_symmetry.space_group_name_H-M   'P 1'
#
loop_
_entity.id
_entity.type
_entity.pdbx_description
1 polymer ?
#
loop_
_entity_poly.entity_id
_entity_poly.type
_entity_poly.pdbx_seq_one_letter_code
_entity_poly.pdbx_strand_id
1 'polypeptide(L)'
;LLPPASGGRQARGGELIVKYAGGEGPGRGKQVVLVSGDEEYRSEEALPQLAKILARHHGFNCTVLFAIDAQTGTINPNVQHNIPGLEALQTADLMIIFVRFRGLPDDQMRHLDAYLQAGKPV
;
A
#
# COMPACT_ATOMS: atom_id res chain seq x y z
N LEU A 1 -25.45 6.07 -22.38
CA LEU A 1 -24.02 6.20 -22.74
C LEU A 1 -23.25 6.38 -21.44
N LEU A 2 -22.66 5.30 -20.92
CA LEU A 2 -21.84 5.36 -19.69
C LEU A 2 -20.54 6.13 -19.99
N PRO A 3 -20.05 6.97 -19.07
CA PRO A 3 -18.76 7.64 -19.24
C PRO A 3 -17.63 6.60 -19.25
N PRO A 4 -16.54 6.83 -20.00
CA PRO A 4 -15.40 5.93 -20.02
C PRO A 4 -14.77 5.86 -18.61
N ALA A 5 -14.49 4.64 -18.16
CA ALA A 5 -13.75 4.41 -16.93
C ALA A 5 -12.40 5.14 -17.00
N SER A 6 -12.21 6.13 -16.13
CA SER A 6 -10.95 6.86 -16.01
C SER A 6 -9.80 5.87 -15.81
N GLY A 7 -8.84 5.95 -16.72
CA GLY A 7 -7.80 4.95 -16.93
C GLY A 7 -7.02 4.62 -15.66
N GLY A 8 -6.86 3.33 -15.40
CA GLY A 8 -5.81 2.86 -14.51
C GLY A 8 -4.48 3.19 -15.18
N ARG A 9 -3.73 4.13 -14.60
CA ARG A 9 -2.32 4.33 -14.97
C ARG A 9 -1.60 3.01 -14.68
N GLN A 10 -0.99 2.41 -15.70
CA GLN A 10 0.05 1.42 -15.46
C GLN A 10 1.19 2.13 -14.73
N ALA A 11 1.71 1.52 -13.67
CA ALA A 11 2.91 1.99 -13.01
C ALA A 11 4.03 2.06 -14.06
N ARG A 12 4.55 3.26 -14.35
CA ARG A 12 5.75 3.40 -15.17
C ARG A 12 6.92 2.94 -14.31
N GLY A 13 7.81 2.12 -14.86
CA GLY A 13 9.04 1.69 -14.17
C GLY A 13 9.75 2.90 -13.57
N GLY A 14 9.79 2.99 -12.25
CA GLY A 14 10.30 4.12 -11.49
C GLY A 14 9.43 4.56 -10.30
N GLU A 15 8.13 4.27 -10.30
CA GLU A 15 7.28 4.54 -9.13
C GLU A 15 7.33 3.36 -8.14
N LEU A 16 8.07 3.53 -7.04
CA LEU A 16 8.25 2.58 -5.93
C LEU A 16 6.96 2.28 -5.14
N ILE A 17 5.87 2.96 -5.48
CA ILE A 17 4.59 2.98 -4.76
C ILE A 17 3.48 2.98 -5.80
N VAL A 18 2.43 2.18 -5.57
CA VAL A 18 1.23 2.18 -6.43
C VAL A 18 0.12 2.95 -5.72
N LYS A 19 -0.51 3.89 -6.42
CA LYS A 19 -1.64 4.68 -5.90
C LYS A 19 -2.88 4.52 -6.77
N TYR A 20 -4.02 4.33 -6.13
CA TYR A 20 -5.34 4.32 -6.76
C TYR A 20 -6.20 5.41 -6.14
N ALA A 21 -6.69 6.35 -6.95
CA ALA A 21 -7.66 7.33 -6.52
C ALA A 21 -9.02 6.65 -6.32
N GLY A 22 -9.65 6.94 -5.17
CA GLY A 22 -10.99 6.48 -4.86
C GLY A 22 -12.04 7.24 -5.66
N GLY A 23 -13.10 6.53 -6.05
CA GLY A 23 -14.31 7.11 -6.63
C GLY A 23 -15.40 7.37 -5.59
N GLU A 24 -16.66 7.29 -6.02
CA GLU A 24 -17.81 7.33 -5.13
C GLU A 24 -17.96 6.00 -4.37
N GLY A 25 -18.54 6.05 -3.16
CA GLY A 25 -18.76 4.88 -2.32
C GLY A 25 -18.61 5.17 -0.82
N PRO A 26 -18.84 4.18 0.06
CA PRO A 26 -18.77 4.35 1.51
C PRO A 26 -17.36 4.74 2.02
N GLY A 27 -16.31 4.42 1.26
CA GLY A 27 -14.92 4.78 1.54
C GLY A 27 -14.50 6.14 1.00
N ARG A 28 -15.41 6.93 0.42
CA ARG A 28 -15.06 8.22 -0.19
C ARG A 28 -14.40 9.16 0.82
N GLY A 29 -13.24 9.69 0.44
CA GLY A 29 -12.44 10.58 1.28
C GLY A 29 -11.59 9.87 2.34
N LYS A 30 -11.63 8.53 2.41
CA LYS A 30 -10.82 7.72 3.32
C LYS A 30 -9.54 7.24 2.67
N GLN A 31 -8.48 7.14 3.46
CA GLN A 31 -7.13 6.71 3.05
C GLN A 31 -6.83 5.30 3.56
N VAL A 32 -6.55 4.38 2.65
CA VAL A 32 -6.13 3.00 2.95
C VAL A 32 -4.68 2.82 2.53
N VAL A 33 -3.84 2.36 3.45
CA VAL A 33 -2.45 1.99 3.14
C VAL A 33 -2.33 0.47 3.20
N LEU A 34 -1.88 -0.12 2.10
CA LEU A 34 -1.67 -1.55 1.95
C LEU A 34 -0.17 -1.83 1.96
N VAL A 35 0.32 -2.61 2.92
CA VAL A 35 1.74 -2.88 3.14
C VAL A 35 2.05 -4.32 2.71
N SER A 36 2.78 -4.47 1.60
CA SER A 36 3.25 -5.75 1.09
C SER A 36 4.63 -6.10 1.66
N GLY A 37 4.81 -7.38 1.94
CA GLY A 37 6.10 -7.94 2.30
C GLY A 37 6.04 -9.42 2.67
N ASP A 38 5.11 -10.16 2.08
CA ASP A 38 5.01 -11.59 2.18
C ASP A 38 5.33 -12.20 0.81
N GLU A 39 6.46 -12.89 0.72
CA GLU A 39 6.92 -13.54 -0.50
C GLU A 39 6.13 -14.82 -0.83
N GLU A 40 5.61 -15.50 0.20
CA GLU A 40 5.07 -16.87 0.09
C GLU A 40 3.70 -16.79 -0.54
N TYR A 41 2.93 -15.80 -0.09
CA TYR A 41 1.60 -15.48 -0.60
C TYR A 41 1.60 -14.38 -1.67
N ARG A 42 2.78 -13.97 -2.17
CA ARG A 42 2.94 -13.01 -3.28
C ARG A 42 2.15 -11.71 -3.04
N SER A 43 2.27 -11.15 -1.84
CA SER A 43 1.53 -9.94 -1.44
C SER A 43 1.72 -8.75 -2.38
N GLU A 44 2.87 -8.67 -3.06
CA GLU A 44 3.20 -7.63 -4.04
C GLU A 44 2.36 -7.74 -5.33
N GLU A 45 1.75 -8.90 -5.59
CA GLU A 45 0.79 -9.10 -6.68
C GLU A 45 -0.65 -8.95 -6.19
N ALA A 46 -0.94 -9.48 -5.00
CA ALA A 46 -2.29 -9.51 -4.43
C ALA A 46 -2.78 -8.11 -4.00
N LEU A 47 -1.98 -7.36 -3.24
CA LEU A 47 -2.41 -6.08 -2.67
C LEU A 47 -2.71 -5.00 -3.72
N PRO A 48 -1.98 -4.87 -4.85
CA PRO A 48 -2.38 -3.96 -5.93
C PRO A 48 -3.77 -4.25 -6.51
N GLN A 49 -4.13 -5.52 -6.68
CA GLN A 49 -5.46 -5.88 -7.17
C GLN A 49 -6.54 -5.59 -6.13
N LEU A 50 -6.28 -5.89 -4.85
CA LEU A 50 -7.19 -5.54 -3.75
C LEU A 50 -7.40 -4.02 -3.66
N ALA A 51 -6.32 -3.23 -3.69
CA ALA A 51 -6.37 -1.78 -3.67
C ALA A 51 -7.19 -1.22 -4.84
N LYS A 52 -7.03 -1.79 -6.03
CA LYS A 52 -7.82 -1.41 -7.21
C LYS A 52 -9.30 -1.72 -7.04
N ILE A 53 -9.66 -2.84 -6.41
CA ILE A 53 -11.05 -3.19 -6.09
C ILE A 53 -11.62 -2.21 -5.06
N LEU A 54 -10.90 -1.95 -3.96
CA LEU A 54 -11.31 -1.01 -2.91
C LEU A 54 -11.53 0.39 -3.46
N ALA A 55 -10.63 0.88 -4.30
CA ALA A 55 -10.75 2.20 -4.90
C ALA A 55 -11.93 2.30 -5.87
N ARG A 56 -12.12 1.30 -6.74
CA ARG A 56 -13.15 1.33 -7.79
C ARG A 56 -14.55 1.07 -7.28
N HIS A 57 -14.71 0.13 -6.36
CA HIS A 57 -16.03 -0.34 -5.92
C HIS A 57 -16.49 0.27 -4.61
N HIS A 58 -15.55 0.79 -3.80
CA HIS A 58 -15.87 1.30 -2.47
C HIS A 58 -15.41 2.75 -2.25
N GLY A 59 -14.67 3.36 -3.18
CA GLY A 59 -14.33 4.78 -3.13
C GLY A 59 -13.13 5.16 -2.26
N PHE A 60 -12.37 4.18 -1.77
CA PHE A 60 -11.17 4.45 -0.97
C PHE A 60 -10.01 4.99 -1.81
N ASN A 61 -9.28 5.97 -1.29
CA ASN A 61 -7.95 6.27 -1.81
C ASN A 61 -6.99 5.20 -1.27
N CYS A 62 -6.30 4.49 -2.16
CA CYS A 62 -5.42 3.39 -1.77
C CYS A 62 -3.97 3.69 -2.15
N THR A 63 -3.05 3.46 -1.22
CA THR A 63 -1.61 3.48 -1.44
C THR A 63 -1.05 2.10 -1.11
N VAL A 64 -0.34 1.48 -2.06
CA VAL A 64 0.31 0.18 -1.88
C VAL A 64 1.81 0.38 -1.76
N LEU A 65 2.38 -0.10 -0.66
CA LEU A 65 3.79 -0.08 -0.34
C LEU A 65 4.37 -1.48 -0.52
N PHE A 66 5.62 -1.57 -0.94
CA PHE A 66 6.29 -2.83 -1.24
C PHE A 66 7.63 -2.93 -0.52
N ALA A 67 8.10 -4.15 -0.34
CA ALA A 67 9.52 -4.40 -0.09
C ALA A 67 10.34 -4.05 -1.33
N ILE A 68 11.32 -3.16 -1.16
CA ILE A 68 12.12 -2.61 -2.26
C ILE A 68 13.59 -2.93 -2.03
N ASP A 69 14.26 -3.43 -3.06
CA ASP A 69 15.71 -3.50 -3.09
C ASP A 69 16.29 -2.08 -3.18
N ALA A 70 17.02 -1.66 -2.15
CA ALA A 70 17.53 -0.29 -2.04
C ALA A 70 18.61 0.04 -3.09
N GLN A 71 19.29 -0.98 -3.65
CA GLN A 71 20.35 -0.78 -4.65
C GLN A 71 19.76 -0.63 -6.05
N THR A 72 18.77 -1.46 -6.37
CA THR A 72 18.18 -1.49 -7.72
C THR A 72 16.93 -0.62 -7.85
N GLY A 73 16.28 -0.28 -6.73
CA GLY A 73 14.99 0.41 -6.73
C GLY A 73 13.84 -0.44 -7.29
N THR A 74 13.97 -1.77 -7.28
CA THR A 74 12.93 -2.67 -7.77
C THR A 74 12.16 -3.33 -6.64
N ILE A 75 10.89 -3.68 -6.88
CA ILE A 75 10.11 -4.51 -5.96
C ILE A 75 10.84 -5.85 -5.81
N ASN A 76 11.17 -6.20 -4.57
CA ASN A 76 11.81 -7.46 -4.23
C ASN A 76 11.19 -7.98 -2.92
N PRO A 77 10.30 -8.97 -2.99
CA PRO A 77 9.61 -9.50 -1.81
C PRO A 77 10.56 -10.24 -0.85
N ASN A 78 11.77 -10.60 -1.29
CA ASN A 78 12.77 -11.21 -0.41
C ASN A 78 13.50 -10.19 0.48
N VAL A 79 13.35 -8.88 0.23
CA VAL A 79 13.94 -7.83 1.08
C VAL A 79 13.15 -7.73 2.39
N GLN A 80 13.82 -7.98 3.50
CA GLN A 80 13.19 -8.02 4.83
C GLN A 80 13.25 -6.69 5.61
N HIS A 81 14.04 -5.72 5.14
CA HIS A 81 14.46 -4.56 5.94
C HIS A 81 14.24 -3.21 5.24
N ASN A 82 13.44 -3.15 4.17
CA ASN A 82 13.19 -1.88 3.48
C ASN A 82 11.82 -1.85 2.80
N ILE A 83 10.92 -1.03 3.36
CA ILE A 83 9.60 -0.70 2.81
C ILE A 83 9.48 0.83 2.83
N PRO A 84 9.89 1.55 1.77
CA PRO A 84 9.76 3.00 1.71
C PRO A 84 8.29 3.43 1.62
N GLY A 85 7.99 4.63 2.13
CA GLY A 85 6.65 5.23 2.06
C GLY A 85 5.75 4.96 3.29
N LEU A 86 6.29 4.32 4.35
CA LEU A 86 5.54 4.03 5.57
C LEU A 86 5.04 5.29 6.30
N GLU A 87 5.60 6.46 6.03
CA GLU A 87 5.09 7.74 6.51
C GLU A 87 3.64 8.03 6.07
N ALA A 88 3.15 7.39 5.00
CA ALA A 88 1.75 7.46 4.58
C ALA A 88 0.76 6.98 5.68
N LEU A 89 1.22 6.13 6.61
CA LEU A 89 0.40 5.65 7.73
C LEU A 89 -0.03 6.78 8.68
N GLN A 90 0.71 7.90 8.75
CA GLN A 90 0.37 9.04 9.61
C GLN A 90 -1.05 9.54 9.33
N THR A 91 -1.44 9.59 8.04
CA THR A 91 -2.75 10.07 7.59
C THR A 91 -3.73 8.95 7.22
N ALA A 92 -3.34 7.68 7.34
CA ALA A 92 -4.21 6.56 6.97
C ALA A 92 -5.38 6.38 7.94
N ASP A 93 -6.55 6.02 7.40
CA ASP A 93 -7.75 5.63 8.16
C ASP A 93 -7.78 4.10 8.40
N LEU A 94 -7.15 3.31 7.52
CA LEU A 94 -7.05 1.85 7.60
C LEU A 94 -5.68 1.39 7.08
N MET A 95 -5.05 0.47 7.80
CA MET A 95 -3.89 -0.29 7.32
C MET A 95 -4.33 -1.69 6.92
N ILE A 96 -3.85 -2.20 5.79
CA ILE A 96 -3.96 -3.63 5.43
C ILE A 96 -2.53 -4.13 5.28
N ILE A 97 -2.11 -5.10 6.08
CA ILE A 97 -0.69 -5.48 6.17
C ILE A 97 -0.49 -6.98 5.92
N PHE A 98 0.12 -7.33 4.78
CA PHE A 98 0.52 -8.70 4.44
C PHE A 98 2.04 -8.76 4.37
N VAL A 99 2.67 -8.95 5.53
CA VAL A 99 4.12 -9.03 5.67
C VAL A 99 4.53 -10.26 6.47
N ARG A 100 5.71 -10.79 6.18
CA ARG A 100 6.28 -11.93 6.90
C ARG A 100 7.75 -11.70 7.22
N PHE A 101 8.11 -11.95 8.48
CA PHE A 101 9.49 -11.89 9.00
C PHE A 101 10.25 -10.61 8.62
N ARG A 102 9.60 -9.44 8.73
CA ARG A 102 10.24 -8.15 8.43
C ARG A 102 10.97 -7.62 9.66
N GLY A 103 12.27 -7.36 9.50
CA GLY A 103 13.11 -6.66 10.47
C GLY A 103 13.42 -5.27 9.95
N LEU A 104 12.41 -4.39 9.94
CA LEU A 104 12.59 -3.02 9.44
C LEU A 104 13.46 -2.20 10.41
N PRO A 105 14.31 -1.29 9.90
CA PRO A 105 15.04 -0.33 10.72
C PRO A 105 14.10 0.58 11.53
N ASP A 106 14.60 1.13 12.64
CA ASP A 106 13.80 1.90 13.62
C ASP A 106 13.05 3.08 12.99
N ASP A 107 13.65 3.77 12.02
CA ASP A 107 13.05 4.90 11.31
C ASP A 107 11.85 4.51 10.45
N GLN A 108 11.79 3.27 9.97
CA GLN A 108 10.63 2.70 9.29
C GLN A 108 9.64 2.09 10.29
N MET A 109 10.13 1.31 11.26
CA MET A 109 9.29 0.62 12.24
C MET A 109 8.46 1.58 13.09
N ARG A 110 9.00 2.77 13.42
CA ARG A 110 8.28 3.80 14.17
C ARG A 110 6.95 4.22 13.54
N HIS A 111 6.80 4.12 12.22
CA HIS A 111 5.56 4.49 11.53
C HIS A 111 4.47 3.44 11.76
N LEU A 112 4.83 2.15 11.77
CA LEU A 112 3.92 1.05 12.11
C LEU A 112 3.53 1.12 13.60
N ASP A 113 4.50 1.29 14.49
CA ASP A 113 4.25 1.41 15.92
C ASP A 113 3.32 2.60 16.23
N ALA A 114 3.61 3.79 15.70
CA ALA A 114 2.76 4.97 15.88
C ALA A 114 1.32 4.75 15.35
N TYR A 115 1.15 4.04 14.23
CA TYR A 115 -0.18 3.70 13.71
C TYR A 115 -0.97 2.79 14.65
N LEU A 116 -0.32 1.73 15.15
CA LEU A 116 -0.92 0.75 16.05
C LEU A 116 -1.25 1.37 17.41
N GLN A 117 -0.34 2.18 17.98
CA GLN A 117 -0.56 2.89 19.24
C GLN A 117 -1.73 3.90 19.16
N ALA A 118 -2.02 4.42 17.95
CA ALA A 118 -3.17 5.28 17.74
C ALA A 118 -4.53 4.53 17.75
N GLY A 119 -4.53 3.19 17.83
CA GLY A 119 -5.74 2.38 17.90
C GLY A 119 -6.57 2.39 16.62
N LYS A 120 -5.94 2.69 15.48
CA LYS A 120 -6.61 2.72 14.17
C LYS A 120 -6.85 1.29 13.63
N PRO A 121 -7.85 1.09 12.76
CA PRO A 121 -8.13 -0.21 12.16
C PRO A 121 -6.94 -0.82 11.40
N VAL A 122 -6.71 -2.14 11.56
CA VAL A 122 -5.71 -2.95 10.86
C VAL A 122 -6.33 -4.26 10.36
#